data_AF-A0A2C9KK46-F1
#
_entry.id   AF-A0A2C9KK46-F1
#
_cell.length_a   1.000
_cell.length_b   1.000
_cell.length_c   1.000
_cell.angle_alpha   90.00
_cell.angle_beta   90.00
_cell.angle_gamma   90.00
#
_symmetry.space_group_name_H-M   'P 1'
#
loop_
_entity.id
_entity.type
_entity.pdbx_description
1 polymer ?
#
loop_
_entity_poly.entity_id
_entity_poly.type
_entity_poly.pdbx_seq_one_letter_code
_entity_poly.pdbx_strand_id
1 'polypeptide(L)'
;MRRGRPTPDDGVGSYPTGSPMPDTECRMRWGDSGVRYSCSHVAASGESMYDDAFTIQYVEKGYVDDFNFVAGMVPFLLNLIKDRNDSVTLNAKKTHLTLTAMEELKRFMYVNGVTNKNRQKLMRNLRVIDLLVKILQCPLDGMPDEMNLTSVFKEAYETLYTYMIGRSRKNALYFAKYIDFFQTQFTQKGGIGLNVAQMIVELIRDKRKIVDRITHSQIDQFVTLLEKSQNYRFLDLLHVLCVCDDVAIPNNQSYIVERWLSSGQ
;
A
#
# COMPACT_ATOMS: atom_id res chain seq x y z
N MET A 1 30.33 -67.36 -54.60
CA MET A 1 30.92 -67.57 -53.26
C MET A 1 30.04 -66.88 -52.22
N ARG A 2 29.54 -67.65 -51.23
CA ARG A 2 28.93 -67.30 -49.91
C ARG A 2 27.67 -66.38 -49.91
N ARG A 3 26.44 -66.89 -49.74
CA ARG A 3 25.65 -67.20 -48.50
C ARG A 3 25.47 -65.97 -47.57
N GLY A 4 24.30 -65.54 -47.06
CA GLY A 4 22.92 -66.05 -47.01
C GLY A 4 21.92 -65.01 -46.41
N ARG A 5 20.61 -65.34 -46.40
CA ARG A 5 19.45 -64.65 -45.73
C ARG A 5 19.55 -64.68 -44.17
N PRO A 6 18.68 -64.07 -43.32
CA PRO A 6 17.31 -63.49 -43.52
C PRO A 6 16.98 -62.18 -42.73
N THR A 7 15.76 -61.65 -42.92
CA THR A 7 15.04 -60.66 -42.05
C THR A 7 14.56 -61.30 -40.73
N PRO A 8 14.31 -60.51 -39.67
CA PRO A 8 12.93 -60.34 -39.19
C PRO A 8 12.60 -58.94 -38.62
N ASP A 9 11.28 -58.70 -38.48
CA ASP A 9 10.61 -57.61 -37.76
C ASP A 9 11.22 -57.24 -36.40
N ASP A 10 11.12 -55.96 -36.02
CA ASP A 10 10.35 -55.53 -34.83
C ASP A 10 10.58 -54.03 -34.54
N GLY A 11 9.48 -53.30 -34.30
CA GLY A 11 9.52 -52.06 -33.50
C GLY A 11 9.18 -50.76 -34.23
N VAL A 12 7.91 -50.60 -34.60
CA VAL A 12 7.30 -49.27 -34.77
C VAL A 12 7.33 -48.55 -33.42
N GLY A 13 8.35 -47.73 -33.20
CA GLY A 13 8.42 -46.76 -32.11
C GLY A 13 7.72 -45.47 -32.53
N SER A 14 6.40 -45.42 -32.37
CA SER A 14 5.61 -44.19 -32.44
C SER A 14 6.06 -43.23 -31.34
N TYR A 15 6.67 -42.11 -31.72
CA TYR A 15 6.78 -40.96 -30.83
C TYR A 15 5.38 -40.39 -30.60
N PRO A 16 4.98 -40.13 -29.35
CA PRO A 16 3.66 -39.57 -29.08
C PRO A 16 3.59 -38.18 -29.69
N THR A 17 2.61 -37.98 -30.57
CA THR A 17 2.10 -36.67 -30.95
C THR A 17 1.63 -35.97 -29.68
N GLY A 18 2.52 -35.18 -29.09
CA GLY A 18 2.17 -34.24 -28.04
C GLY A 18 1.16 -33.25 -28.59
N SER A 19 0.01 -33.17 -27.92
CA SER A 19 -1.07 -32.24 -28.19
C SER A 19 -0.53 -30.83 -28.46
N PRO A 20 -1.11 -30.07 -29.42
CA PRO A 20 -0.81 -28.65 -29.52
C PRO A 20 -1.15 -27.99 -28.18
N MET A 21 -0.21 -27.20 -27.64
CA MET A 21 -0.52 -26.27 -26.55
C MET A 21 -1.71 -25.40 -26.98
N PRO A 22 -2.65 -25.08 -26.09
CA PRO A 22 -3.77 -24.25 -26.47
C PRO A 22 -3.25 -22.87 -26.88
N ASP A 23 -3.60 -22.46 -28.10
CA ASP A 23 -3.41 -21.13 -28.62
C ASP A 23 -3.86 -20.12 -27.56
N THR A 24 -2.90 -19.37 -27.03
CA THR A 24 -3.20 -18.28 -26.11
C THR A 24 -3.60 -17.07 -26.95
N GLU A 25 -4.77 -17.17 -27.59
CA GLU A 25 -5.37 -16.05 -28.32
C GLU A 25 -5.48 -14.86 -27.35
N CYS A 26 -4.93 -13.73 -27.77
CA CYS A 26 -5.20 -12.42 -27.19
C CYS A 26 -6.70 -12.11 -27.40
N ARG A 27 -7.56 -12.65 -26.54
CA ARG A 27 -9.00 -12.40 -26.60
C ARG A 27 -9.28 -10.97 -26.18
N MET A 28 -9.74 -10.15 -27.13
CA MET A 28 -10.42 -8.90 -26.82
C MET A 28 -11.58 -9.19 -25.86
N ARG A 29 -11.46 -8.78 -24.59
CA ARG A 29 -12.61 -8.76 -23.69
C ARG A 29 -13.28 -7.39 -23.81
N TRP A 30 -14.41 -7.37 -24.49
CA TRP A 30 -15.38 -6.30 -24.38
C TRP A 30 -15.91 -6.26 -22.95
N GLY A 31 -15.70 -5.13 -22.26
CA GLY A 31 -16.40 -4.81 -21.02
C GLY A 31 -17.16 -3.50 -21.19
N ASP A 32 -18.13 -3.24 -20.32
CA ASP A 32 -19.03 -2.06 -20.36
C ASP A 32 -18.34 -0.68 -20.38
N SER A 33 -17.00 -0.63 -20.27
CA SER A 33 -16.19 0.59 -20.35
C SER A 33 -15.29 0.66 -21.60
N GLY A 34 -15.57 -0.11 -22.64
CA GLY A 34 -14.77 -0.16 -23.88
C GLY A 34 -13.65 -1.21 -23.89
N VAL A 35 -12.89 -1.26 -24.98
CA VAL A 35 -11.79 -2.22 -25.21
C VAL A 35 -10.65 -1.95 -24.23
N ARG A 36 -10.44 -2.85 -23.26
CA ARG A 36 -9.22 -2.86 -22.46
C ARG A 36 -8.20 -3.78 -23.12
N TYR A 37 -7.09 -3.22 -23.58
CA TYR A 37 -5.88 -3.99 -23.84
C TYR A 37 -5.29 -4.41 -22.49
N SER A 38 -5.62 -5.60 -22.00
CA SER A 38 -4.76 -6.27 -21.03
C SER A 38 -3.64 -6.94 -21.81
N CYS A 39 -2.56 -6.21 -22.10
CA CYS A 39 -1.31 -6.83 -22.53
C CYS A 39 -0.82 -7.67 -21.35
N SER A 40 -1.23 -8.93 -21.32
CA SER A 40 -0.93 -9.82 -20.21
C SER A 40 0.48 -10.39 -20.40
N HIS A 41 0.92 -10.52 -21.66
CA HIS A 41 2.24 -11.02 -22.04
C HIS A 41 2.64 -10.42 -23.39
N VAL A 42 3.87 -9.91 -23.50
CA VAL A 42 4.54 -9.67 -24.79
C VAL A 42 5.29 -10.94 -25.13
N ALA A 43 5.05 -11.50 -26.31
CA ALA A 43 5.70 -12.73 -26.78
C ALA A 43 6.34 -12.48 -28.14
N ALA A 44 7.46 -13.16 -28.40
CA ALA A 44 8.05 -13.18 -29.71
C ALA A 44 7.32 -14.23 -30.57
N SER A 45 6.92 -13.84 -31.77
CA SER A 45 6.43 -14.75 -32.80
C SER A 45 7.49 -14.93 -33.89
N GLY A 46 7.48 -16.08 -34.57
CA GLY A 46 8.24 -16.28 -35.80
C GLY A 46 7.62 -15.60 -37.03
N GLU A 47 6.39 -15.07 -36.88
CA GLU A 47 5.65 -14.37 -37.93
C GLU A 47 5.80 -12.85 -37.80
N SER A 48 5.76 -12.15 -38.93
CA SER A 48 5.82 -10.69 -38.96
C SER A 48 4.50 -10.10 -38.46
N MET A 49 4.52 -9.48 -37.29
CA MET A 49 3.39 -8.78 -36.69
C MET A 49 3.43 -7.30 -37.08
N TYR A 50 2.54 -6.87 -38.00
CA TYR A 50 2.54 -5.50 -38.52
C TYR A 50 1.82 -4.49 -37.62
N ASP A 51 1.08 -4.96 -36.62
CA ASP A 51 0.40 -4.12 -35.62
C ASP A 51 1.31 -3.77 -34.42
N ASP A 52 2.49 -4.38 -34.33
CA ASP A 52 3.48 -4.15 -33.27
C ASP A 52 4.30 -2.89 -33.54
N ALA A 53 3.68 -1.73 -33.33
CA ALA A 53 4.35 -0.43 -33.46
C ALA A 53 4.76 0.12 -32.09
N PHE A 54 6.07 0.12 -31.80
CA PHE A 54 6.63 0.70 -30.58
C PHE A 54 7.33 2.04 -30.86
N THR A 55 7.21 2.98 -29.93
CA THR A 55 7.95 4.25 -29.96
C THR A 55 8.93 4.30 -28.80
N ILE A 56 10.16 4.74 -29.07
CA ILE A 56 11.15 4.99 -28.03
C ILE A 56 10.94 6.42 -27.53
N GLN A 57 10.65 6.56 -26.25
CA GLN A 57 10.47 7.86 -25.62
C GLN A 57 11.62 8.15 -24.68
N TYR A 58 12.23 9.32 -24.84
CA TYR A 58 13.26 9.80 -23.92
C TYR A 58 12.63 10.16 -22.57
N VAL A 59 13.30 9.78 -21.49
CA VAL A 59 12.92 10.14 -20.12
C VAL A 59 14.04 10.99 -19.53
N GLU A 60 13.67 12.14 -18.96
CA GLU A 60 14.62 13.02 -18.29
C GLU A 60 15.34 12.30 -17.14
N LYS A 61 16.65 12.58 -17.01
CA LYS A 61 17.49 11.96 -15.99
C LYS A 61 16.93 12.13 -14.57
N GLY A 62 16.34 13.28 -14.24
CA GLY A 62 15.76 13.52 -12.92
C GLY A 62 14.67 12.51 -12.52
N TYR A 63 13.84 12.06 -13.46
CA TYR A 63 12.83 11.03 -13.19
C TYR A 63 13.44 9.65 -12.99
N VAL A 64 14.53 9.35 -13.70
CA VAL A 64 15.29 8.10 -13.53
C VAL A 64 15.97 8.09 -12.16
N ASP A 65 16.55 9.21 -11.74
CA ASP A 65 17.19 9.36 -10.43
C ASP A 65 16.15 9.25 -9.30
N ASP A 66 14.99 9.91 -9.43
CA ASP A 66 13.86 9.79 -8.49
C ASP A 66 13.39 8.32 -8.37
N PHE A 67 13.28 7.59 -9.50
CA PHE A 67 12.92 6.17 -9.51
C PHE A 67 13.96 5.32 -8.79
N ASN A 68 15.24 5.47 -9.17
CA ASN A 68 16.34 4.69 -8.61
C ASN A 68 16.49 4.94 -7.10
N PHE A 69 16.26 6.17 -6.65
CA PHE A 69 16.27 6.52 -5.25
C PHE A 69 15.23 5.72 -4.46
N VAL A 70 13.95 5.77 -4.87
CA VAL A 70 12.88 5.05 -4.16
C VAL A 70 13.08 3.53 -4.27
N ALA A 71 13.46 3.04 -5.46
CA ALA A 71 13.76 1.62 -5.66
C ALA A 71 14.93 1.13 -4.79
N GLY A 72 15.94 1.98 -4.55
CA GLY A 72 17.05 1.69 -3.65
C GLY A 72 16.65 1.61 -2.18
N MET A 73 15.56 2.27 -1.78
CA MET A 73 15.05 2.23 -0.40
C MET A 73 14.17 1.00 -0.11
N VAL A 74 13.51 0.45 -1.14
CA VAL A 74 12.59 -0.71 -1.02
C VAL A 74 13.24 -1.94 -0.35
N PRO A 75 14.49 -2.33 -0.66
CA PRO A 75 15.16 -3.46 -0.01
C PRO A 75 15.23 -3.35 1.52
N PHE A 76 15.38 -2.16 2.10
CA PHE A 76 15.43 -2.01 3.55
C PHE A 76 14.09 -2.39 4.20
N LEU A 77 12.97 -2.00 3.58
CA LEU A 77 11.64 -2.36 4.04
C LEU A 77 11.36 -3.85 3.86
N LEU A 78 11.76 -4.42 2.71
CA LEU A 78 11.59 -5.84 2.43
C LEU A 78 12.41 -6.73 3.37
N ASN A 79 13.65 -6.33 3.66
CA ASN A 79 14.51 -7.06 4.59
C ASN A 79 13.92 -7.10 5.99
N LEU A 80 13.35 -5.99 6.46
CA LEU A 80 12.62 -5.98 7.73
C LEU A 80 11.44 -6.96 7.71
N ILE A 81 10.60 -6.93 6.67
CA ILE A 81 9.45 -7.84 6.55
C ILE A 81 9.92 -9.30 6.54
N LYS A 82 11.00 -9.59 5.80
CA LYS A 82 11.58 -10.93 5.74
C LYS A 82 12.10 -11.38 7.10
N ASP A 83 12.88 -10.55 7.77
CA ASP A 83 13.38 -10.83 9.12
C ASP A 83 12.24 -11.14 10.08
N ARG A 84 11.11 -10.42 9.97
CA ARG A 84 9.91 -10.68 10.80
C ARG A 84 9.24 -12.01 10.46
N ASN A 85 9.14 -12.37 9.18
CA ASN A 85 8.61 -13.67 8.77
C ASN A 85 9.50 -14.83 9.23
N ASP A 86 10.81 -14.60 9.26
CA ASP A 86 11.82 -15.58 9.73
C ASP A 86 11.97 -15.58 11.27
N SER A 87 11.11 -14.83 11.99
CA SER A 87 11.13 -14.68 13.47
C SER A 87 12.48 -14.17 14.02
N VAL A 88 13.22 -13.40 13.21
CA VAL A 88 14.47 -12.76 13.60
C VAL A 88 14.17 -11.46 14.35
N THR A 89 14.80 -11.29 15.50
CA THR A 89 14.63 -10.09 16.33
C THR A 89 15.35 -8.88 15.71
N LEU A 90 14.70 -7.72 15.80
CA LEU A 90 15.23 -6.49 15.25
C LEU A 90 16.30 -5.89 16.17
N ASN A 91 17.54 -5.83 15.69
CA ASN A 91 18.64 -5.18 16.40
C ASN A 91 18.69 -3.67 16.11
N ALA A 92 19.45 -2.93 16.91
CA ALA A 92 19.57 -1.47 16.79
C ALA A 92 20.10 -1.03 15.41
N LYS A 93 21.02 -1.78 14.80
CA LYS A 93 21.60 -1.45 13.49
C LYS A 93 20.54 -1.54 12.37
N LYS A 94 19.79 -2.65 12.31
CA LYS A 94 18.71 -2.86 11.33
C LYS A 94 17.59 -1.86 11.53
N THR A 95 17.26 -1.56 12.79
CA THR A 95 16.29 -0.53 13.17
C THR A 95 16.69 0.82 12.61
N HIS A 96 17.92 1.26 12.88
CA HIS A 96 18.43 2.55 12.41
C HIS A 96 18.43 2.64 10.88
N LEU A 97 18.90 1.60 10.17
CA LEU A 97 18.87 1.58 8.71
C LEU A 97 17.46 1.72 8.15
N THR A 98 16.49 1.03 8.75
CA THR A 98 15.10 1.07 8.31
C THR A 98 14.46 2.43 8.59
N LEU A 99 14.73 3.01 9.77
CA LEU A 99 14.27 4.36 10.12
C LEU A 99 14.84 5.41 9.18
N THR A 100 16.14 5.37 8.90
CA THR A 100 16.78 6.28 7.96
C THR A 100 16.18 6.15 6.56
N ALA A 101 15.93 4.93 6.09
CA ALA A 101 15.27 4.72 4.79
C ALA A 101 13.86 5.35 4.74
N MET A 102 13.05 5.18 5.79
CA MET A 102 11.71 5.78 5.86
C MET A 102 11.75 7.31 5.97
N GLU A 103 12.66 7.86 6.78
CA GLU A 103 12.87 9.32 6.91
C GLU A 103 13.27 9.93 5.56
N GLU A 104 14.17 9.29 4.83
CA GLU A 104 14.59 9.75 3.50
C GLU A 104 13.46 9.64 2.47
N LEU A 105 12.62 8.60 2.54
CA LEU A 105 11.40 8.49 1.73
C LEU A 105 10.37 9.57 2.06
N LYS A 106 10.24 9.95 3.33
CA LYS A 106 9.38 11.05 3.78
C LYS A 106 9.88 12.38 3.22
N ARG A 107 11.18 12.67 3.38
CA ARG A 107 11.81 13.88 2.83
C ARG A 107 11.69 13.95 1.32
N PHE A 108 11.87 12.83 0.63
CA PHE A 108 11.72 12.75 -0.82
C PHE A 108 10.37 13.26 -1.31
N MET A 109 9.28 13.00 -0.59
CA MET A 109 7.95 13.47 -0.99
C MET A 109 7.78 14.99 -0.92
N TYR A 110 8.65 15.71 -0.21
CA TYR A 110 8.66 17.16 -0.16
C TYR A 110 9.63 17.77 -1.18
N VAL A 111 9.18 18.82 -1.85
CA VAL A 111 9.99 19.67 -2.72
C VAL A 111 9.65 21.11 -2.36
N ASN A 112 10.66 21.89 -1.95
CA ASN A 112 10.49 23.29 -1.53
C ASN A 112 9.41 23.49 -0.44
N GLY A 113 9.33 22.56 0.52
CA GLY A 113 8.36 22.62 1.62
C GLY A 113 6.93 22.20 1.26
N VAL A 114 6.67 21.78 0.02
CA VAL A 114 5.34 21.32 -0.43
C VAL A 114 5.41 19.88 -0.92
N THR A 115 4.36 19.10 -0.70
CA THR A 115 4.28 17.71 -1.17
C THR A 115 4.17 17.62 -2.70
N ASN A 116 5.01 16.79 -3.31
CA ASN A 116 5.03 16.57 -4.75
C ASN A 116 4.17 15.36 -5.17
N LYS A 117 3.14 15.61 -5.99
CA LYS A 117 2.18 14.58 -6.44
C LYS A 117 2.82 13.46 -7.27
N ASN A 118 3.85 13.77 -8.07
CA ASN A 118 4.54 12.76 -8.89
C ASN A 118 5.39 11.83 -8.02
N ARG A 119 6.07 12.38 -7.02
CA ARG A 119 6.83 11.59 -6.04
C ARG A 119 5.92 10.72 -5.19
N GLN A 120 4.78 11.24 -4.72
CA GLN A 120 3.76 10.41 -4.06
C GLN A 120 3.21 9.32 -4.99
N LYS A 121 2.99 9.61 -6.28
CA LYS A 121 2.57 8.60 -7.27
C LYS A 121 3.63 7.51 -7.42
N LEU A 122 4.91 7.86 -7.41
CA LEU A 122 6.02 6.90 -7.46
C LEU A 122 6.02 5.97 -6.22
N MET A 123 5.82 6.52 -5.02
CA MET A 123 5.68 5.73 -3.78
C MET A 123 4.58 4.66 -3.90
N ARG A 124 3.44 5.03 -4.49
CA ARG A 124 2.33 4.09 -4.76
C ARG A 124 2.71 3.06 -5.82
N ASN A 125 3.32 3.49 -6.93
CA ASN A 125 3.65 2.62 -8.05
C ASN A 125 4.70 1.57 -7.67
N LEU A 126 5.68 1.94 -6.85
CA LEU A 126 6.68 1.03 -6.28
C LEU A 126 6.18 0.26 -5.05
N ARG A 127 4.88 0.38 -4.73
CA ARG A 127 4.20 -0.34 -3.65
C ARG A 127 4.78 -0.09 -2.26
N VAL A 128 5.47 1.04 -2.05
CA VAL A 128 6.06 1.39 -0.76
C VAL A 128 5.00 1.44 0.33
N ILE A 129 3.82 1.99 0.01
CA ILE A 129 2.67 2.05 0.93
C ILE A 129 2.22 0.65 1.36
N ASP A 130 2.19 -0.32 0.44
CA ASP A 130 1.85 -1.70 0.77
C ASP A 130 2.90 -2.32 1.72
N LEU A 131 4.19 -2.00 1.53
CA LEU A 131 5.28 -2.48 2.39
C LEU A 131 5.21 -1.87 3.79
N LEU A 132 4.93 -0.57 3.90
CA LEU A 132 4.74 0.09 5.19
C LEU A 132 3.59 -0.53 5.96
N VAL A 133 2.45 -0.79 5.31
CA VAL A 133 1.32 -1.46 5.96
C VAL A 133 1.68 -2.88 6.39
N LYS A 134 2.41 -3.64 5.56
CA LYS A 134 2.88 -4.98 5.94
C LYS A 134 3.77 -4.96 7.18
N ILE A 135 4.64 -3.96 7.32
CA ILE A 135 5.46 -3.77 8.51
C ILE A 135 4.56 -3.50 9.73
N LEU A 136 3.55 -2.65 9.59
CA LEU A 136 2.60 -2.32 10.66
C LEU A 136 1.70 -3.50 11.06
N GLN A 137 1.50 -4.48 10.17
CA GLN A 137 0.76 -5.70 10.45
C GLN A 137 1.55 -6.72 11.29
N CYS A 138 2.86 -6.51 11.49
CA CYS A 138 3.63 -7.38 12.35
C CYS A 138 3.21 -7.21 13.82
N PRO A 139 3.23 -8.29 14.64
CA PRO A 139 2.89 -8.19 16.05
C PRO A 139 3.90 -7.31 16.78
N LEU A 140 3.39 -6.42 17.63
CA LEU A 140 4.17 -5.52 18.49
C LEU A 140 4.27 -6.05 19.92
N ASP A 141 3.13 -6.43 20.50
CA ASP A 141 3.02 -6.86 21.90
C ASP A 141 3.77 -8.18 22.15
N GLY A 142 4.56 -8.23 23.23
CA GLY A 142 5.22 -9.46 23.70
C GLY A 142 6.49 -9.83 22.93
N MET A 143 7.00 -8.93 22.08
CA MET A 143 8.24 -9.13 21.33
C MET A 143 9.46 -8.58 22.09
N PRO A 144 10.62 -9.26 22.06
CA PRO A 144 11.83 -8.79 22.75
C PRO A 144 12.39 -7.47 22.17
N ASP A 145 12.04 -7.14 20.93
CA ASP A 145 12.44 -5.95 20.18
C ASP A 145 11.33 -4.87 20.11
N GLU A 146 10.36 -4.92 21.03
CA GLU A 146 9.19 -4.01 21.08
C GLU A 146 9.58 -2.51 20.98
N MET A 147 10.64 -2.08 21.67
CA MET A 147 11.08 -0.67 21.64
C MET A 147 11.57 -0.25 20.24
N ASN A 148 12.31 -1.13 19.56
CA ASN A 148 12.81 -0.89 18.22
C ASN A 148 11.65 -0.85 17.22
N LEU A 149 10.73 -1.81 17.34
CA LEU A 149 9.53 -1.88 16.50
C LEU A 149 8.59 -0.70 16.70
N THR A 150 8.40 -0.24 17.93
CA THR A 150 7.59 0.94 18.23
C THR A 150 8.14 2.16 17.50
N SER A 151 9.46 2.31 17.44
CA SER A 151 10.11 3.41 16.70
C SER A 151 9.87 3.28 15.19
N VAL A 152 10.01 2.07 14.64
CA VAL A 152 9.72 1.79 13.23
C VAL A 152 8.26 2.06 12.89
N PHE A 153 7.33 1.68 13.76
CA PHE A 153 5.90 1.88 13.56
C PHE A 153 5.57 3.37 13.52
N LYS A 154 6.11 4.14 14.46
CA LYS A 154 5.95 5.60 14.46
C LYS A 154 6.41 6.21 13.14
N GLU A 155 7.59 5.87 12.67
CA GLU A 155 8.13 6.41 11.42
C GLU A 155 7.33 5.95 10.19
N ALA A 156 6.85 4.71 10.19
CA ALA A 156 5.97 4.22 9.14
C ALA A 156 4.65 5.02 9.10
N TYR A 157 4.02 5.29 10.24
CA TYR A 157 2.82 6.13 10.31
C TYR A 157 3.08 7.57 9.84
N GLU A 158 4.20 8.18 10.22
CA GLU A 158 4.60 9.52 9.75
C GLU A 158 4.84 9.57 8.24
N THR A 159 5.44 8.52 7.68
CA THR A 159 5.63 8.39 6.24
C THR A 159 4.29 8.24 5.52
N LEU A 160 3.38 7.43 6.06
CA LEU A 160 2.02 7.27 5.52
C LEU A 160 1.21 8.56 5.61
N TYR A 161 1.31 9.29 6.73
CA TYR A 161 0.72 10.61 6.89
C TYR A 161 1.20 11.55 5.79
N THR A 162 2.51 11.63 5.57
CA THR A 162 3.10 12.48 4.51
C THR A 162 2.62 12.09 3.10
N TYR A 163 2.43 10.81 2.83
CA TYR A 163 1.87 10.33 1.57
C TYR A 163 0.40 10.79 1.36
N MET A 164 -0.34 10.99 2.44
CA MET A 164 -1.75 11.38 2.43
C MET A 164 -1.96 12.91 2.32
N ILE A 165 -0.96 13.72 2.67
CA ILE A 165 -0.99 15.17 2.52
C ILE A 165 -1.19 15.57 1.03
N GLY A 166 -1.87 16.69 0.80
CA GLY A 166 -2.05 17.28 -0.54
C GLY A 166 -3.37 16.88 -1.24
N ARG A 167 -4.34 16.35 -0.48
CA ARG A 167 -5.72 16.05 -0.91
C ARG A 167 -5.80 15.20 -2.19
N SER A 168 -4.87 14.26 -2.38
CA SER A 168 -4.85 13.39 -3.56
C SER A 168 -5.95 12.32 -3.49
N ARG A 169 -7.01 12.46 -4.30
CA ARG A 169 -8.09 11.45 -4.41
C ARG A 169 -7.57 10.06 -4.79
N LYS A 170 -6.54 9.98 -5.65
CA LYS A 170 -5.93 8.70 -6.04
C LYS A 170 -5.18 8.05 -4.87
N ASN A 171 -4.55 8.84 -4.01
CA ASN A 171 -3.85 8.31 -2.83
C ASN A 171 -4.87 7.79 -1.81
N ALA A 172 -5.92 8.57 -1.55
CA ALA A 172 -7.00 8.16 -0.65
C ALA A 172 -7.71 6.88 -1.13
N LEU A 173 -8.04 6.77 -2.42
CA LEU A 173 -8.64 5.56 -2.97
C LEU A 173 -7.71 4.34 -2.84
N TYR A 174 -6.42 4.53 -3.10
CA TYR A 174 -5.44 3.45 -2.94
C TYR A 174 -5.29 3.01 -1.48
N PHE A 175 -5.34 3.97 -0.55
CA PHE A 175 -5.20 3.73 0.88
C PHE A 175 -6.47 3.14 1.51
N ALA A 176 -7.65 3.39 0.92
CA ALA A 176 -8.94 2.96 1.45
C ALA A 176 -9.07 1.45 1.69
N LYS A 177 -8.29 0.62 0.97
CA LYS A 177 -8.24 -0.83 1.17
C LYS A 177 -7.65 -1.25 2.53
N TYR A 178 -7.04 -0.32 3.26
CA TYR A 178 -6.43 -0.54 4.57
C TYR A 178 -7.19 0.11 5.73
N ILE A 179 -8.33 0.77 5.46
CA ILE A 179 -9.10 1.48 6.50
C ILE A 179 -9.44 0.55 7.65
N ASP A 180 -9.96 -0.64 7.37
CA ASP A 180 -10.39 -1.60 8.39
C ASP A 180 -9.22 -2.02 9.29
N PHE A 181 -8.02 -2.19 8.70
CA PHE A 181 -6.81 -2.45 9.48
C PHE A 181 -6.51 -1.29 10.42
N PHE A 182 -6.43 -0.05 9.93
CA PHE A 182 -6.08 1.11 10.75
C PHE A 182 -7.11 1.43 11.82
N GLN A 183 -8.39 1.09 11.58
CA GLN A 183 -9.43 1.19 12.59
C GLN A 183 -9.19 0.30 13.82
N THR A 184 -8.41 -0.77 13.69
CA THR A 184 -8.00 -1.59 14.85
C THR A 184 -6.80 -1.04 15.61
N GLN A 185 -6.09 -0.06 15.05
CA GLN A 185 -4.77 0.37 15.55
C GLN A 185 -4.85 1.55 16.54
N PHE A 186 -6.02 2.17 16.73
CA PHE A 186 -6.20 3.33 17.60
C PHE A 186 -5.82 3.09 19.06
N THR A 187 -5.94 1.85 19.53
CA THR A 187 -5.65 1.45 20.93
C THR A 187 -4.22 0.98 21.15
N GLN A 188 -3.36 1.01 20.11
CA GLN A 188 -1.97 0.59 20.26
C GLN A 188 -1.19 1.49 21.21
N LYS A 189 -0.34 0.83 22.01
CA LYS A 189 0.49 1.44 23.05
C LYS A 189 1.63 2.28 22.45
N GLY A 190 2.37 2.98 23.31
CA GLY A 190 3.59 3.69 22.90
C GLY A 190 3.37 5.00 22.13
N GLY A 191 2.15 5.55 22.13
CA GLY A 191 1.81 6.76 21.38
C GLY A 191 1.48 6.54 19.91
N ILE A 192 1.38 5.27 19.47
CA ILE A 192 1.03 4.90 18.10
C ILE A 192 -0.39 5.35 17.74
N GLY A 193 -1.34 5.22 18.66
CA GLY A 193 -2.73 5.64 18.44
C GLY A 193 -2.88 7.11 18.02
N LEU A 194 -1.97 7.99 18.49
CA LEU A 194 -1.96 9.40 18.09
C LEU A 194 -1.54 9.59 16.63
N ASN A 195 -0.55 8.84 16.17
CA ASN A 195 -0.09 8.88 14.78
C ASN A 195 -1.14 8.28 13.84
N VAL A 196 -1.82 7.21 14.27
CA VAL A 196 -2.97 6.63 13.56
C VAL A 196 -4.06 7.69 13.39
N ALA A 197 -4.43 8.39 14.47
CA ALA A 197 -5.46 9.43 14.43
C ALA A 197 -5.11 10.55 13.44
N GLN A 198 -3.89 11.07 13.50
CA GLN A 198 -3.43 12.13 12.60
C GLN A 198 -3.43 11.69 11.13
N MET A 199 -3.01 10.45 10.86
CA MET A 199 -3.07 9.87 9.51
C MET A 199 -4.50 9.69 9.02
N ILE A 200 -5.41 9.22 9.88
CA ILE A 200 -6.82 9.03 9.56
C ILE A 200 -7.53 10.37 9.33
N VAL A 201 -7.20 11.42 10.08
CA VAL A 201 -7.69 12.79 9.82
C VAL A 201 -7.43 13.19 8.37
N GLU A 202 -6.21 13.03 7.87
CA GLU A 202 -5.87 13.40 6.48
C GLU A 202 -6.53 12.49 5.45
N LEU A 203 -6.78 11.22 5.80
CA LEU A 203 -7.55 10.32 4.97
C LEU A 203 -9.02 10.75 4.87
N ILE A 204 -9.63 11.18 5.97
CA ILE A 204 -11.07 11.50 6.05
C ILE A 204 -11.39 12.91 5.56
N ARG A 205 -10.51 13.88 5.81
CA ARG A 205 -10.71 15.31 5.47
C ARG A 205 -11.22 15.48 4.04
N ASP A 206 -12.36 16.15 3.89
CA ASP A 206 -12.99 16.47 2.60
C ASP A 206 -13.30 15.23 1.73
N LYS A 207 -13.58 14.08 2.37
CA LYS A 207 -13.87 12.81 1.68
C LYS A 207 -15.11 12.15 2.28
N ARG A 208 -16.29 12.69 1.96
CA ARG A 208 -17.61 12.27 2.46
C ARG A 208 -17.83 10.74 2.47
N LYS A 209 -17.51 10.06 1.37
CA LYS A 209 -17.67 8.58 1.26
C LYS A 209 -16.82 7.78 2.25
N ILE A 210 -15.72 8.35 2.75
CA ILE A 210 -14.87 7.73 3.77
C ILE A 210 -15.43 8.08 5.16
N VAL A 211 -15.86 9.33 5.38
CA VAL A 211 -16.54 9.76 6.61
C VAL A 211 -17.74 8.85 6.91
N ASP A 212 -18.58 8.58 5.91
CA ASP A 212 -19.80 7.77 6.05
C ASP A 212 -19.53 6.29 6.38
N ARG A 213 -18.27 5.82 6.26
CA ARG A 213 -17.85 4.46 6.66
C ARG A 213 -17.41 4.38 8.12
N ILE A 214 -17.23 5.52 8.79
CA ILE A 214 -16.88 5.56 10.20
C ILE A 214 -18.12 5.24 11.02
N THR A 215 -18.03 4.21 11.85
CA THR A 215 -19.18 3.72 12.64
C THR A 215 -19.30 4.49 13.95
N HIS A 216 -20.52 4.52 14.51
CA HIS A 216 -20.77 5.10 15.83
C HIS A 216 -19.88 4.50 16.93
N SER A 217 -19.64 3.19 16.89
CA SER A 217 -18.71 2.53 17.83
C SER A 217 -17.27 3.07 17.74
N GLN A 218 -16.83 3.49 16.56
CA GLN A 218 -15.50 4.11 16.40
C GLN A 218 -15.49 5.54 16.94
N ILE A 219 -16.58 6.28 16.72
CA ILE A 219 -16.77 7.61 17.32
C ILE A 219 -16.71 7.51 18.85
N ASP A 220 -17.39 6.53 19.45
CA ASP A 220 -17.32 6.26 20.89
C ASP A 220 -15.89 6.03 21.37
N GLN A 221 -15.11 5.22 20.64
CA GLN A 221 -13.70 4.98 20.96
C GLN A 221 -12.88 6.27 20.88
N PHE A 222 -13.12 7.14 19.90
CA PHE A 222 -12.42 8.42 19.77
C PHE A 222 -12.74 9.36 20.93
N VAL A 223 -14.00 9.43 21.37
CA VAL A 223 -14.41 10.22 22.54
C VAL A 223 -13.73 9.68 23.80
N THR A 224 -13.74 8.36 24.04
CA THR A 224 -13.05 7.75 25.18
C THR A 224 -11.53 7.98 25.15
N LEU A 225 -10.90 7.94 23.97
CA LEU A 225 -9.48 8.23 23.81
C LEU A 225 -9.15 9.70 24.10
N LEU A 226 -10.04 10.62 23.71
CA LEU A 226 -9.89 12.04 24.00
C LEU A 226 -10.03 12.34 25.49
N GLU A 227 -10.98 11.71 26.19
CA GLU A 227 -11.11 11.82 27.64
C GLU A 227 -9.87 11.34 28.39
N LYS A 228 -9.29 10.21 27.97
CA LYS A 228 -8.11 9.62 28.62
C LYS A 228 -6.81 10.36 28.31
N SER A 229 -6.61 10.77 27.06
CA SER A 229 -5.34 11.34 26.59
C SER A 229 -5.30 12.86 26.62
N GLN A 230 -6.45 13.53 26.61
CA GLN A 230 -6.62 14.99 26.55
C GLN A 230 -5.79 15.64 25.43
N ASN A 231 -5.62 14.95 24.30
CA ASN A 231 -4.82 15.43 23.18
C ASN A 231 -5.68 16.08 22.08
N TYR A 232 -5.33 17.30 21.68
CA TYR A 232 -6.08 18.07 20.67
C TYR A 232 -6.21 17.36 19.31
N ARG A 233 -5.31 16.44 18.95
CA ARG A 233 -5.40 15.74 17.66
C ARG A 233 -6.64 14.84 17.56
N PHE A 234 -7.18 14.37 18.69
CA PHE A 234 -8.46 13.66 18.69
C PHE A 234 -9.65 14.63 18.51
N LEU A 235 -9.52 15.90 18.92
CA LEU A 235 -10.50 16.93 18.57
C LEU A 235 -10.48 17.22 17.07
N ASP A 236 -9.32 17.27 16.44
CA ASP A 236 -9.20 17.41 14.98
C ASP A 236 -9.89 16.24 14.25
N LEU A 237 -9.77 15.02 14.79
CA LEU A 237 -10.47 13.84 14.29
C LEU A 237 -11.98 13.98 14.40
N LEU A 238 -12.52 14.40 15.54
CA LEU A 238 -13.96 14.66 15.68
C LEU A 238 -14.42 15.81 14.78
N HIS A 239 -13.60 16.85 14.60
CA HIS A 239 -13.92 17.98 13.74
C HIS A 239 -14.11 17.57 12.27
N VAL A 240 -13.20 16.75 11.71
CA VAL A 240 -13.34 16.27 10.32
C VAL A 240 -14.48 15.25 10.13
N LEU A 241 -15.05 14.73 11.21
CA LEU A 241 -16.28 13.93 11.17
C LEU A 241 -17.54 14.80 11.19
N CYS A 242 -17.46 16.02 11.70
CA CYS A 242 -18.55 16.98 11.80
C CYS A 242 -18.71 17.88 10.57
N VAL A 243 -17.64 18.09 9.80
CA VAL A 243 -17.63 18.99 8.62
C VAL A 243 -16.86 18.32 7.48
N CYS A 244 -17.42 18.37 6.27
CA CYS A 244 -16.78 17.90 5.05
C CYS A 244 -17.03 18.91 3.93
N ASP A 245 -15.97 19.38 3.26
CA ASP A 245 -16.08 20.40 2.19
C ASP A 245 -16.87 21.64 2.64
N ASP A 246 -16.59 22.14 3.86
CA ASP A 246 -17.30 23.25 4.51
C ASP A 246 -18.81 23.04 4.75
N VAL A 247 -19.32 21.83 4.51
CA VAL A 247 -20.70 21.44 4.79
C VAL A 247 -20.78 20.65 6.10
N ALA A 248 -21.66 21.09 6.99
CA ALA A 248 -21.95 20.40 8.24
C ALA A 248 -22.55 19.01 8.01
N ILE A 249 -22.24 18.08 8.92
CA ILE A 249 -22.78 16.72 8.95
C ILE A 249 -23.66 16.57 10.19
N PRO A 250 -24.97 16.89 10.11
CA PRO A 250 -25.82 17.00 11.29
C PRO A 250 -25.91 15.70 12.10
N ASN A 251 -25.99 14.55 11.43
CA ASN A 251 -26.08 13.25 12.11
C ASN A 251 -24.87 12.97 13.00
N ASN A 252 -23.66 13.22 12.51
CA ASN A 252 -22.44 13.04 13.28
C ASN A 252 -22.33 14.07 14.40
N GLN A 253 -22.70 15.34 14.14
CA GLN A 253 -22.70 16.40 15.14
C GLN A 253 -23.63 16.07 16.32
N SER A 254 -24.88 15.70 16.03
CA SER A 254 -25.86 15.32 17.06
C SER A 254 -25.36 14.13 17.89
N TYR A 255 -24.84 13.09 17.23
CA TYR A 255 -24.35 11.90 17.92
C TYR A 255 -23.12 12.18 18.78
N ILE A 256 -22.14 12.93 18.27
CA ILE A 256 -20.94 13.30 19.03
C ILE A 256 -21.31 14.15 20.26
N VAL A 257 -22.22 15.12 20.11
CA VAL A 257 -22.67 15.96 21.22
C VAL A 257 -23.41 15.15 22.28
N GLU A 258 -24.34 14.27 21.88
CA GLU A 258 -25.04 13.36 22.80
C GLU A 258 -24.05 12.48 23.57
N ARG A 259 -23.08 11.90 22.85
CA ARG A 259 -22.07 11.03 23.45
C ARG A 259 -21.15 11.77 24.42
N TRP A 260 -20.77 12.99 24.09
CA TRP A 260 -19.91 13.86 24.92
C TRP A 260 -20.62 14.33 26.19
N LEU A 261 -21.91 14.68 26.10
CA LEU A 261 -22.68 15.11 27.26
C LEU A 261 -23.00 13.96 28.21
N SER A 262 -23.18 12.74 27.67
CA SER A 262 -23.46 11.54 28.47
C SER A 262 -22.24 10.96 29.18
N SER A 263 -21.02 11.21 28.71
CA SER A 263 -19.79 10.76 29.40
C SER A 263 -19.31 11.69 30.52
N GLY A 264 -19.93 12.87 30.67
CA GLY A 264 -19.66 13.80 31.77
C GLY A 264 -20.50 13.59 33.03
N GLN A 265 -21.33 12.54 33.08
CA GLN A 265 -22.09 12.09 34.25
C GLN A 265 -21.46 10.82 34.85
#